data_AF-A0A387BAD2-F1
#
_entry.id   AF-A0A387BAD2-F1
#
_cell.length_a   1.000
_cell.length_b   1.000
_cell.length_c   1.000
_cell.angle_alpha   90.00
_cell.angle_beta   90.00
_cell.angle_gamma   90.00
#
_symmetry.space_group_name_H-M   'P 1'
#
loop_
_entity.id
_entity.type
_entity.pdbx_description
1 polymer ?
#
loop_
_entity_poly.entity_id
_entity_poly.type
_entity_poly.pdbx_seq_one_letter_code
_entity_poly.pdbx_strand_id
1 'polypeptide(L)' 'MHHTIESPTTIAVLEVERVLDDVHRVRAGKHVLGYILETGSVYVTLRGDIFNTSVEVGQSHDLDAAIRILAGD' A
#
# COMPACT_ATOMS: atom_id res chain seq x y z
N MET A 1 7.47 -4.61 -10.10
CA MET A 1 8.81 -4.54 -9.46
C MET A 1 8.63 -4.98 -8.01
N HIS A 2 9.51 -5.83 -7.48
CA HIS A 2 9.46 -6.28 -6.08
C HIS A 2 10.29 -5.32 -5.23
N HIS A 3 9.69 -4.71 -4.20
CA HIS A 3 10.38 -3.86 -3.25
C HIS A 3 10.58 -4.66 -1.95
N THR A 4 11.84 -4.86 -1.55
CA THR A 4 12.19 -5.48 -0.26
C THR A 4 12.62 -4.37 0.70
N ILE A 5 11.88 -4.20 1.80
CA ILE A 5 12.27 -3.29 2.89
C ILE A 5 12.84 -4.14 4.03
N GLU A 6 14.14 -4.01 4.32
CA GLU A 6 14.80 -4.77 5.38
C GLU A 6 14.88 -3.95 6.68
N SER A 7 14.15 -4.40 7.72
CA SER A 7 14.36 -4.00 9.12
C SER A 7 14.56 -5.26 9.98
N PRO A 8 15.35 -5.24 11.07
CA PRO A 8 15.93 -6.45 11.68
C PRO A 8 14.98 -7.34 12.48
N THR A 9 13.66 -7.15 12.40
CA THR A 9 12.68 -7.96 13.12
C THR A 9 11.40 -8.04 12.30
N THR A 10 11.25 -9.12 11.55
CA THR A 10 10.12 -9.41 10.63
C THR A 10 10.17 -8.58 9.35
N ILE A 11 10.95 -9.04 8.36
CA ILE A 11 10.83 -8.56 6.97
C ILE A 11 9.48 -9.08 6.45
N ALA A 12 8.41 -8.32 6.68
CA ALA A 12 7.15 -8.57 6.03
C ALA A 12 7.33 -8.19 4.55
N VAL A 13 7.52 -9.20 3.70
CA VAL A 13 7.55 -8.97 2.24
C VAL A 13 6.15 -8.52 1.82
N LEU A 14 6.05 -7.26 1.39
CA LEU A 14 4.81 -6.72 0.86
C LEU A 14 4.75 -6.95 -0.64
N GLU A 15 3.64 -7.53 -1.09
CA GLU A 15 3.32 -7.65 -2.50
C GLU A 15 2.46 -6.46 -2.92
N VAL A 16 2.93 -5.73 -3.94
CA VAL A 16 2.21 -4.58 -4.50
C VAL A 16 1.81 -4.93 -5.92
N GLU A 17 0.50 -4.97 -6.17
CA GLU A 17 -0.09 -5.35 -7.44
C GLU A 17 -0.98 -4.21 -7.95
N ARG A 18 -0.74 -3.73 -9.18
CA ARG A 18 -1.65 -2.77 -9.82
C ARG A 18 -2.90 -3.52 -10.30
N VAL A 19 -4.04 -3.22 -9.69
CA VAL A 19 -5.33 -3.91 -9.94
C VAL A 19 -6.28 -3.08 -10.81
N LEU A 20 -6.06 -1.77 -10.87
CA LEU A 20 -6.70 -0.82 -11.80
C LEU A 20 -5.63 0.17 -12.27
N ASP A 21 -5.97 0.99 -13.26
CA ASP A 21 -5.04 1.99 -13.81
C ASP A 21 -4.48 2.91 -12.73
N ASP A 22 -5.23 3.26 -11.70
CA ASP A 22 -4.79 4.17 -10.64
C ASP A 22 -4.75 3.50 -9.25
N VAL A 23 -5.00 2.19 -9.16
CA VAL A 23 -5.10 1.49 -7.86
C VAL A 23 -4.09 0.38 -7.74
N HIS A 24 -3.28 0.46 -6.68
CA HIS A 24 -2.35 -0.57 -6.24
C HIS A 24 -2.90 -1.29 -5.02
N ARG A 25 -3.05 -2.60 -5.07
CA ARG A 25 -3.38 -3.45 -3.92
C ARG A 25 -2.10 -3.86 -3.22
N VAL A 26 -2.06 -3.71 -1.90
CA VAL A 26 -0.93 -4.10 -1.06
C VAL A 26 -1.32 -5.31 -0.21
N ARG A 27 -0.50 -6.37 -0.25
CA ARG A 27 -0.72 -7.61 0.50
C ARG A 27 0.49 -7.98 1.35
N ALA A 28 0.23 -8.61 2.49
CA ALA A 28 1.19 -9.39 3.23
C ALA A 28 0.82 -10.88 3.09
N GLY A 29 1.50 -11.58 2.20
CA GLY A 29 1.13 -12.93 1.80
C GLY A 29 -0.31 -13.00 1.23
N LYS A 30 -1.20 -13.74 1.90
CA LYS A 30 -2.60 -13.90 1.46
C LYS A 30 -3.54 -12.79 1.95
N HIS A 31 -3.08 -11.92 2.84
CA HIS A 31 -3.90 -10.88 3.45
C HIS A 31 -3.74 -9.56 2.70
N VAL A 32 -4.86 -8.96 2.30
CA VAL A 32 -4.88 -7.59 1.78
C VAL A 32 -4.75 -6.64 2.97
N LEU A 33 -3.77 -5.74 2.94
CA LEU A 33 -3.63 -4.69 3.95
C LEU A 33 -4.46 -3.46 3.58
N GLY A 34 -4.55 -3.21 2.27
CA GLY A 34 -5.23 -2.04 1.74
C GLY A 34 -4.80 -1.74 0.30
N TYR A 35 -4.98 -0.48 -0.05
CA TYR A 35 -4.82 0.02 -1.40
C TYR A 35 -4.13 1.38 -1.41
N ILE A 36 -3.39 1.66 -2.47
CA ILE A 36 -2.87 2.98 -2.78
C ILE A 36 -3.59 3.47 -4.03
N LEU A 37 -4.32 4.58 -3.92
CA LEU A 37 -4.97 5.26 -5.03
C LEU A 37 -4.07 6.41 -5.52
N GLU A 38 -3.70 6.39 -6.78
CA GLU A 38 -2.99 7.46 -7.44
C GLU A 38 -3.99 8.54 -7.89
N THR A 39 -3.82 9.76 -7.42
CA THR A 39 -4.67 10.91 -7.74
C THR A 39 -3.77 12.08 -8.13
N GLY A 40 -3.49 12.19 -9.43
CA GLY A 40 -2.57 13.19 -9.95
C GLY A 40 -1.14 12.94 -9.48
N SER A 41 -0.59 13.85 -8.66
CA SER A 41 0.75 13.72 -8.08
C SER A 41 0.77 13.15 -6.67
N VAL A 42 -0.38 12.70 -6.16
CA VAL A 42 -0.54 12.23 -4.78
C VAL A 42 -0.98 10.77 -4.79
N TYR A 43 -0.42 10.00 -3.87
CA TYR A 43 -0.80 8.65 -3.54
C TYR A 43 -1.57 8.66 -2.22
N VAL A 44 -2.85 8.28 -2.28
CA VAL A 44 -3.75 8.18 -1.12
C VAL A 44 -3.69 6.76 -0.58
N THR A 45 -3.39 6.63 0.71
CA THR A 45 -3.30 5.34 1.40
C THR A 45 -4.64 4.97 2.01
N LEU A 46 -5.21 3.86 1.57
CA LEU A 46 -6.51 3.34 2.01
C LEU A 46 -6.32 2.01 2.74
N ARG A 47 -6.80 1.89 3.98
CA ARG A 47 -6.73 0.64 4.78
C ARG A 47 -8.04 -0.12 4.72
N GLY A 48 -7.96 -1.43 4.50
CA GLY A 48 -9.09 -2.35 4.50
C GLY A 48 -9.03 -3.36 3.36
N ASP A 49 -9.72 -4.49 3.53
CA ASP A 49 -9.59 -5.66 2.64
C ASP A 49 -10.26 -5.47 1.27
N ILE A 50 -11.18 -4.50 1.15
CA ILE A 50 -11.98 -4.25 -0.05
C ILE A 50 -11.98 -2.75 -0.37
N PHE A 51 -11.47 -2.39 -1.55
CA PHE A 51 -11.19 -1.01 -1.98
C PHE A 51 -12.34 -0.02 -1.74
N ASN A 52 -13.56 -0.36 -2.12
CA ASN A 52 -14.73 0.53 -2.02
C ASN A 52 -15.22 0.75 -0.58
N THR A 53 -14.70 0.00 0.39
CA THR A 53 -15.01 0.13 1.83
C THR A 53 -13.80 0.51 2.66
N SER A 54 -12.62 0.65 2.03
CA SER A 54 -11.39 1.05 2.70
C SER A 54 -11.46 2.50 3.16
N VAL A 55 -10.75 2.79 4.25
CA VAL A 55 -10.71 4.12 4.87
C VAL A 55 -9.36 4.76 4.61
N GLU A 56 -9.35 6.04 4.27
CA GLU A 56 -8.12 6.81 4.14
C GLU A 56 -7.38 6.88 5.48
N VAL A 57 -6.09 6.53 5.46
CA VAL A 57 -5.20 6.57 6.63
C VAL A 57 -3.98 7.48 6.42
N GLY A 58 -3.82 8.05 5.22
CA GLY A 58 -2.79 9.02 4.93
C GLY A 58 -2.60 9.26 3.43
N GLN A 59 -1.63 10.11 3.12
CA GLN A 59 -1.29 10.46 1.74
C GLN A 59 0.20 10.82 1.62
N SER A 60 0.77 10.65 0.43
CA SER A 60 2.16 10.96 0.13
C SER A 60 2.33 11.33 -1.35
N HIS A 61 3.39 12.06 -1.69
CA HIS A 61 3.79 12.29 -3.08
C HIS A 61 4.69 11.17 -3.63
N ASP A 62 5.02 10.19 -2.78
CA ASP A 62 5.89 9.06 -3.08
C ASP A 62 5.17 7.75 -2.73
N LEU A 63 5.18 6.81 -3.67
CA LEU A 63 4.47 5.54 -3.55
C LEU A 63 5.05 4.68 -2.42
N ASP A 64 6.38 4.63 -2.28
CA ASP A 64 7.03 3.83 -1.23
C ASP A 64 6.66 4.36 0.17
N ALA A 65 6.62 5.67 0.35
CA ALA A 65 6.15 6.29 1.58
C ALA A 65 4.65 6.01 1.83
N ALA A 66 3.79 6.05 0.81
CA ALA A 66 2.37 5.69 0.94
C ALA A 66 2.17 4.23 1.40
N ILE A 67 3.01 3.32 0.90
CA ILE A 67 3.02 1.91 1.32
C ILE A 67 3.48 1.76 2.77
N ARG A 68 4.50 2.52 3.22
CA ARG A 68 4.94 2.50 4.63
C ARG A 68 3.87 2.98 5.60
N ILE A 69 3.14 4.04 5.24
CA ILE A 69 1.95 4.49 6.00
C ILE A 69 0.94 3.34 6.14
N LEU A 70 0.74 2.56 5.08
CA LEU A 70 -0.18 1.42 5.10
C LEU A 70 0.34 0.26 5.95
N ALA A 71 1.65 0.02 5.96
CA ALA A 71 2.29 -1.00 6.77
C ALA A 71 2.25 -0.66 8.27
N GLY A 72 2.13 0.62 8.63
CA GLY A 72 2.16 1.09 10.01
C GLY A 72 3.57 1.28 10.56
N ASP A 73 4.55 1.52 9.68
CA ASP A 73 5.90 1.99 10.00
C ASP A 73 5.97 3.53 10.10
#